data_AF-A0A392TP11-F1
#
_entry.id   AF-A0A392TP11-F1
#
_cell.length_a   1.000
_cell.length_b   1.000
_cell.length_c   1.000
_cell.angle_alpha   90.00
_cell.angle_beta   90.00
_cell.angle_gamma   90.00
#
_symmetry.space_group_name_H-M   'P 1'
#
loop_
_entity.id
_entity.type
_entity.pdbx_description
1 polymer ?
#
loop_
_entity_poly.entity_id
_entity_poly.type
_entity_poly.pdbx_seq_one_letter_code
_entity_poly.pdbx_strand_id
1 'polypeptide(L)' 'VGYLSASIRTVADARVGDTITHHFRKADNSLPGYEEATPMVFCGLFPVDADQY' A
#
# COMPACT_ATOMS: atom_id res chain seq x y z
N VAL A 1 -13.45 9.50 10.57
CA VAL A 1 -13.18 8.25 9.82
C VAL A 1 -14.11 8.22 8.62
N GLY A 2 -13.58 7.96 7.41
CA GLY A 2 -14.34 8.01 6.15
C GLY A 2 -13.63 7.20 5.06
N TYR A 3 -14.13 7.26 3.82
CA TYR A 3 -13.56 6.57 2.67
C TYR A 3 -13.37 7.53 1.48
N LEU A 4 -12.38 7.26 0.64
CA LEU A 4 -12.10 8.00 -0.58
C LEU A 4 -12.03 7.01 -1.75
N SER A 5 -12.71 7.30 -2.86
CA SER A 5 -12.58 6.57 -4.11
C SER A 5 -12.09 7.54 -5.19
N ALA A 6 -10.91 7.28 -5.75
CA ALA A 6 -10.25 8.15 -6.73
C ALA A 6 -9.75 7.37 -7.97
N SER A 7 -10.50 6.33 -8.39
CA SER A 7 -10.12 5.45 -9.51
C SER A 7 -8.71 4.87 -9.38
N ILE A 8 -8.31 4.56 -8.13
CA ILE A 8 -7.01 4.00 -7.80
C ILE A 8 -6.98 2.55 -8.29
N ARG A 9 -6.01 2.23 -9.15
CA ARG A 9 -5.95 0.92 -9.84
C ARG A 9 -5.47 -0.19 -8.92
N THR A 10 -4.54 0.11 -8.00
CA THR A 10 -3.97 -0.88 -7.09
C THR A 10 -3.89 -0.37 -5.66
N VAL A 11 -4.01 -1.28 -4.69
CA VAL A 11 -3.85 -0.94 -3.26
C VAL A 11 -2.42 -0.50 -2.92
N ALA A 12 -1.44 -0.88 -3.73
CA ALA A 12 -0.05 -0.46 -3.58
C ALA A 12 0.14 1.04 -3.85
N ASP A 13 -0.77 1.68 -4.59
CA ASP A 13 -0.76 3.12 -4.84
C ASP A 13 -1.37 3.93 -3.67
N ALA A 14 -2.09 3.26 -2.76
CA ALA A 14 -2.75 3.85 -1.60
C ALA A 14 -2.33 3.12 -0.32
N ARG A 15 -1.04 3.22 0.01
CA ARG A 15 -0.43 2.46 1.12
C ARG A 15 -0.95 2.93 2.47
N VAL A 16 -1.06 2.00 3.42
CA VAL A 16 -1.54 2.29 4.77
C VAL A 16 -0.54 3.22 5.46
N GLY A 17 -1.04 4.34 6.00
CA GLY A 17 -0.23 5.36 6.66
C GLY A 17 0.31 6.45 5.73
N ASP A 18 0.07 6.37 4.42
CA ASP A 18 0.50 7.40 3.47
C ASP A 18 -0.31 8.71 3.63
N THR A 19 0.24 9.82 3.14
CA THR A 19 -0.35 11.16 3.27
C THR A 19 -1.04 11.60 1.98
N ILE A 20 -2.37 11.68 2.00
CA ILE A 20 -3.15 12.21 0.88
C ILE A 20 -3.12 13.75 0.91
N THR A 21 -2.68 14.37 -0.18
CA THR A 21 -2.66 15.84 -0.33
C THR A 21 -3.26 16.28 -1.67
N HIS A 22 -3.60 17.57 -1.80
CA HIS A 22 -4.16 18.12 -3.03
C HIS A 22 -3.07 18.37 -4.06
N HIS A 23 -3.38 18.10 -5.33
CA HIS A 23 -2.44 18.32 -6.44
C HIS A 23 -2.00 19.80 -6.57
N PHE A 24 -2.96 20.73 -6.45
CA PHE A 24 -2.72 22.17 -6.60
C PHE A 24 -2.19 22.85 -5.33
N ARG A 25 -2.36 22.21 -4.17
CA ARG A 25 -1.91 22.71 -2.87
C ARG A 25 -1.35 21.54 -2.08
N LYS A 26 -0.11 21.17 -2.44
CA LYS A 26 0.62 20.10 -1.76
C LYS A 26 0.91 20.52 -0.32
N ALA A 27 0.88 19.55 0.59
CA ALA A 27 1.40 19.73 1.93
C ALA A 27 2.93 19.84 1.87
N ASP A 28 3.50 20.76 2.64
CA ASP A 28 4.96 20.98 2.66
C ASP A 28 5.70 19.77 3.26
N ASN A 29 5.06 19.04 4.17
CA ASN A 29 5.61 17.85 4.81
C ASN A 29 4.57 16.72 4.83
N SER A 30 5.03 15.50 4.59
CA SER A 30 4.23 14.29 4.83
C SER A 30 4.08 14.02 6.33
N LEU A 31 3.04 13.26 6.71
CA LEU A 31 2.85 12.87 8.11
C LEU A 31 4.02 11.99 8.59
N PRO A 32 4.56 12.24 9.79
CA PRO A 32 5.60 11.40 10.34
C PRO A 32 5.04 10.02 10.68
N GLY A 33 5.84 8.97 10.46
CA GLY A 33 5.50 7.59 10.82
C GLY A 33 5.01 6.71 9.68
N TYR A 34 4.97 7.21 8.44
CA TYR A 34 4.85 6.33 7.28
C TYR A 34 6.20 5.64 7.01
N GLU A 35 6.21 4.31 7.03
CA GLU A 35 7.35 3.47 6.66
C GLU A 35 6.88 2.40 5.68
N GLU A 36 7.67 2.14 4.64
CA GLU A 36 7.34 1.11 3.67
C GLU A 36 7.49 -0.28 4.30
N ALA A 37 6.48 -1.13 4.12
CA ALA A 37 6.47 -2.45 4.72
C ALA A 37 7.59 -3.33 4.13
N THR A 38 8.66 -3.52 4.90
CA THR A 38 9.73 -4.46 4.56
C THR A 38 9.34 -5.87 5.00
N PRO A 39 9.29 -6.87 4.10
CA PRO A 39 9.02 -8.25 4.49
C PRO A 39 10.10 -8.77 5.44
N MET A 40 9.71 -9.14 6.66
CA MET A 40 10.65 -9.57 7.71
C MET A 40 10.92 -11.08 7.70
N VAL A 41 10.00 -11.88 7.15
CA VAL A 41 10.09 -13.34 7.11
C VAL A 41 9.66 -13.82 5.74
N PHE A 42 10.45 -14.72 5.16
CA PHE A 42 10.15 -15.38 3.89
C PHE A 42 9.89 -16.86 4.13
N CYS A 43 8.86 -17.41 3.49
CA CYS A 43 8.63 -18.86 3.42
C CYS A 43 8.38 -19.27 1.97
N GLY A 44 8.83 -20.48 1.61
CA GLY A 44 8.52 -21.06 0.32
C GLY A 44 7.11 -21.66 0.33
N LEU A 45 6.23 -21.13 -0.51
CA LEU A 45 4.91 -21.69 -0.74
C LEU A 45 4.98 -22.61 -1.96
N PHE A 46 4.76 -23.90 -1.74
CA PHE A 46 4.63 -24.89 -2.80
C PHE A 46 3.22 -25.46 -2.75
N PRO A 47 2.50 -25.54 -3.88
CA PRO A 47 1.20 -26.19 -3.91
C PRO A 47 1.37 -27.68 -3.62
N VAL A 48 0.39 -28.26 -2.94
CA VAL A 48 0.36 -29.70 -2.64
C VAL A 48 0.06 -30.56 -3.88
N ASP A 49 -0.54 -29.95 -4.90
CA ASP A 49 -0.89 -30.59 -6.17
C ASP A 49 -0.32 -29.76 -7.33
N ALA A 50 0.22 -30.44 -8.34
CA ALA A 50 0.88 -29.79 -9.49
C ALA A 50 -0.12 -29.08 -10.41
N ASP A 51 -1.40 -29.45 -10.36
CA ASP A 51 -2.48 -28.84 -11.15
C ASP A 51 -2.96 -27.47 -10.61
N GLN A 52 -2.38 -26.97 -9.51
CA GLN A 52 -2.76 -25.69 -8.87
C GLN A 52 -1.73 -24.56 -9.04
N TYR A 53 -0.84 -24.67 -10.02
CA TYR A 53 0.11 -23.60 -10.39
C TYR A 53 -0.46 -22.73 -11.52
#